data_AF-A0A250X2G1-F1
#
_entry.id   AF-A0A250X2G1-F1
#
_cell.length_a   1.000
_cell.length_b   1.000
_cell.length_c   1.000
_cell.angle_alpha   90.00
_cell.angle_beta   90.00
_cell.angle_gamma   90.00
#
_symmetry.space_group_name_H-M   'P 1'
#
loop_
_entity.id
_entity.type
_entity.pdbx_description
1 polymer ?
#
loop_
_entity_poly.entity_id
_entity_poly.type
_entity_poly.pdbx_seq_one_letter_code
_entity_poly.pdbx_strand_id
1 'polypeptide(L)'
;MDINDSWVYEQKGDDPDMFGCSTSTKEGWWWRECPSNYNCITTAESTAVNAAGFHNAGLAFITNWQIMTLTGWTFNMFRTIDNSSPFAGIYSYLLVLVSSYFLVNLFLAVLKVKFAKAQSIFMAKQALMPHSKAKNTFQKFFSSVGSRVSAMSHRSSRNSLMNGLVGPAVPEDAAAAMATMDIYEFSEFISDLTWWQRTYLIMQFRAFGFGFWLYRSDPFNVFDLIMVSLAYLEIILYRVQGLSALRALRALRVLKMFRYLKSLRKIGEVLIASFGNFASIMVVLIIFWLLFTIMGMHIFGGIYLSIIWPNFDTFFNSLVSTFNILNLENYQNQWGSIARTLGWGPAAYYIIWILR
;
A
#
# COMPACT_ATOMS: atom_id res chain seq x y z
N MET A 1 0.80 21.14 -44.30
CA MET A 1 0.77 19.67 -44.41
C MET A 1 0.22 19.18 -43.09
N ASP A 2 -0.97 18.61 -43.12
CA ASP A 2 -1.64 18.12 -41.92
C ASP A 2 -0.86 16.94 -41.36
N ILE A 3 -0.46 17.05 -40.09
CA ILE A 3 0.20 15.98 -39.37
C ILE A 3 -0.91 15.02 -38.96
N ASN A 4 -1.24 14.07 -39.84
CA ASN A 4 -2.16 12.99 -39.51
C ASN A 4 -1.60 12.20 -38.32
N ASP A 5 -2.41 12.01 -37.27
CA ASP A 5 -2.09 11.26 -36.04
C ASP A 5 -1.93 9.74 -36.24
N SER A 6 -1.55 9.30 -37.44
CA SER A 6 -1.38 7.91 -37.82
C SER A 6 0.04 7.41 -37.53
N TRP A 7 0.41 7.35 -36.25
CA TRP A 7 1.47 6.45 -35.78
C TRP A 7 0.90 5.02 -35.84
N VAL A 8 1.07 4.34 -36.97
CA VAL A 8 0.41 3.06 -37.23
C VAL A 8 1.03 1.94 -36.40
N TYR A 9 0.21 1.42 -35.49
CA TYR A 9 0.49 0.38 -34.52
C TYR A 9 0.78 -0.97 -35.18
N GLU A 10 1.87 -1.64 -34.79
CA GLU A 10 2.15 -3.01 -35.22
C GLU A 10 1.50 -4.05 -34.29
N GLN A 11 1.31 -3.75 -32.99
CA GLN A 11 0.48 -4.53 -32.07
C GLN A 11 -0.34 -3.63 -31.12
N LYS A 12 -1.54 -4.09 -30.74
CA LYS A 12 -2.57 -3.35 -29.97
C LYS A 12 -2.27 -3.23 -28.46
N GLY A 13 -0.99 -3.17 -28.09
CA GLY A 13 -0.52 -3.16 -26.70
C GLY A 13 0.86 -2.57 -26.47
N ASP A 14 1.58 -2.15 -27.52
CA ASP A 14 2.86 -1.47 -27.38
C ASP A 14 2.66 0.03 -27.10
N ASP A 15 3.41 0.57 -26.13
CA ASP A 15 3.42 2.01 -25.84
C ASP A 15 4.01 2.77 -27.04
N PRO A 16 3.25 3.69 -27.69
CA PRO A 16 3.71 4.38 -28.90
C PRO A 16 5.00 5.20 -28.68
N ASP A 17 5.35 5.52 -27.43
CA ASP A 17 6.54 6.28 -27.12
C ASP A 17 7.82 5.41 -27.02
N MET A 18 7.74 4.07 -27.09
CA MET A 18 8.90 3.20 -26.87
C MET A 18 9.93 3.21 -27.99
N PHE A 19 9.55 3.53 -29.23
CA PHE A 19 10.40 3.31 -30.40
C PHE A 19 10.98 4.62 -30.94
N GLY A 20 12.30 4.76 -30.80
CA GLY A 20 13.07 5.78 -31.53
C GLY A 20 13.33 5.35 -32.97
N CYS A 21 13.91 6.24 -33.76
CA CYS A 21 14.42 5.89 -35.09
C CYS A 21 15.71 6.69 -35.37
N SER A 22 16.57 6.15 -36.23
CA SER A 22 17.70 6.90 -36.77
C SER A 22 17.44 7.31 -38.21
N THR A 23 17.93 8.48 -38.60
CA THR A 23 18.09 8.81 -40.02
C THR A 23 19.10 7.88 -40.68
N SER A 24 18.91 7.60 -41.97
CA SER A 24 19.69 6.67 -42.80
C SER A 24 21.16 7.06 -43.05
N THR A 25 21.65 8.09 -42.36
CA THR A 25 23.02 8.61 -42.45
C THR A 25 23.96 8.05 -41.38
N LYS A 26 23.59 6.98 -40.67
CA LYS A 26 24.42 6.29 -39.67
C LYS A 26 24.66 4.82 -40.09
N GLU A 27 25.86 4.29 -39.81
CA GLU A 27 26.36 2.92 -40.14
C GLU A 27 26.97 2.24 -38.89
N GLY A 28 26.81 0.94 -38.54
CA GLY A 28 26.03 -0.20 -39.08
C GLY A 28 25.05 -0.84 -38.04
N TRP A 29 24.10 -1.72 -38.43
CA TRP A 29 23.39 -2.75 -37.60
C TRP A 29 22.58 -2.41 -36.32
N TRP A 30 22.79 -1.29 -35.60
CA TRP A 30 22.29 -1.11 -34.21
C TRP A 30 21.19 -0.07 -34.00
N TRP A 31 20.81 0.70 -35.02
CA TRP A 31 19.65 1.59 -34.94
C TRP A 31 18.38 0.84 -35.35
N ARG A 32 17.23 1.37 -34.93
CA ARG A 32 15.94 0.96 -35.45
C ARG A 32 15.69 1.67 -36.78
N GLU A 33 15.59 0.90 -37.86
CA GLU A 33 15.12 1.38 -39.16
C GLU A 33 13.61 1.53 -39.15
N CYS A 34 13.11 2.55 -39.86
CA CYS A 34 11.70 2.68 -40.13
C CYS A 34 11.26 1.62 -41.16
N PRO A 35 10.02 1.06 -41.06
CA PRO A 35 9.50 0.19 -42.11
C PRO A 35 9.41 0.92 -43.45
N SER A 36 9.41 0.18 -44.57
CA SER A 36 9.67 0.68 -45.93
C SER A 36 8.82 1.85 -46.46
N ASN A 37 7.73 2.22 -45.77
CA ASN A 37 6.84 3.34 -46.11
C ASN A 37 6.94 4.53 -45.14
N TYR A 38 7.85 4.50 -44.16
CA TYR A 38 8.02 5.52 -43.13
C TYR A 38 9.43 6.12 -43.17
N ASN A 39 9.52 7.43 -43.00
CA ASN A 39 10.78 8.15 -42.89
C ASN A 39 10.99 8.64 -41.46
N CYS A 40 12.20 8.45 -40.93
CA CYS A 40 12.56 9.00 -39.63
C CYS A 40 12.71 10.53 -39.72
N ILE A 41 11.99 11.27 -38.89
CA ILE A 41 12.07 12.74 -38.80
C ILE A 41 12.45 13.19 -37.39
N THR A 42 13.28 14.21 -37.29
CA THR A 42 13.65 14.83 -36.02
C THR A 42 12.65 15.94 -35.65
N THR A 43 11.90 15.76 -34.57
CA THR A 43 11.01 16.79 -34.03
C THR A 43 11.76 17.75 -33.10
N ALA A 44 11.31 19.00 -33.00
CA ALA A 44 11.90 20.01 -32.11
C ALA A 44 11.63 19.72 -30.62
N GLU A 45 10.53 19.01 -30.32
CA GLU A 45 10.15 18.59 -28.98
C GLU A 45 10.06 17.07 -28.88
N SER A 46 10.25 16.54 -27.66
CA SER A 46 10.15 15.11 -27.39
C SER A 46 8.69 14.66 -27.39
N THR A 47 8.35 13.73 -28.27
CA THR A 47 7.07 13.00 -28.26
C THR A 47 7.01 11.92 -27.18
N ALA A 48 7.85 11.93 -26.14
CA ALA A 48 7.74 10.99 -25.01
C ALA A 48 6.81 11.54 -23.92
N VAL A 49 5.87 10.74 -23.41
CA VAL A 49 5.20 10.96 -22.13
C VAL A 49 6.21 10.70 -21.01
N ASN A 50 7.09 9.71 -21.16
CA ASN A 50 7.82 9.15 -20.03
C ASN A 50 9.28 9.67 -19.87
N ALA A 51 9.77 10.56 -20.75
CA ALA A 51 11.18 10.99 -20.77
C ALA A 51 11.38 12.48 -21.16
N ALA A 52 12.31 13.16 -20.46
CA ALA A 52 12.65 14.57 -20.71
C ALA A 52 13.65 14.77 -21.86
N GLY A 53 14.61 13.85 -21.99
CA GLY A 53 15.66 13.89 -23.02
C GLY A 53 16.82 14.85 -22.69
N PHE A 54 17.72 15.03 -23.64
CA PHE A 54 19.04 15.65 -23.41
C PHE A 54 19.25 17.00 -24.13
N HIS A 55 18.19 17.64 -24.62
CA HIS A 55 18.27 18.87 -25.43
C HIS A 55 18.88 20.08 -24.71
N ASN A 56 18.82 20.12 -23.37
CA ASN A 56 19.48 21.12 -22.55
C ASN A 56 19.85 20.53 -21.17
N ALA A 57 20.68 21.25 -20.41
CA ALA A 57 21.17 20.79 -19.11
C ALA A 57 20.07 20.51 -18.07
N GLY A 58 18.94 21.23 -18.12
CA GLY A 58 17.81 21.02 -17.20
C GLY A 58 17.05 19.72 -17.51
N LEU A 59 16.74 19.47 -18.78
CA LEU A 59 16.13 18.21 -19.21
C LEU A 59 17.06 17.02 -19.00
N ALA A 60 18.35 17.18 -19.31
CA ALA A 60 19.37 16.17 -19.06
C ALA A 60 19.49 15.83 -17.55
N PHE A 61 19.38 16.82 -16.66
CA PHE A 61 19.30 16.58 -15.22
C PHE A 61 18.05 15.77 -14.84
N ILE A 62 16.88 16.08 -15.40
CA ILE A 62 15.63 15.35 -15.13
C ILE A 62 15.70 13.89 -15.64
N THR A 63 16.23 13.65 -16.84
CA THR A 63 16.42 12.28 -17.37
C THR A 63 17.50 11.53 -16.58
N ASN A 64 18.59 12.17 -16.16
CA ASN A 64 19.57 11.53 -15.28
C ASN A 64 18.98 11.20 -13.90
N TRP A 65 18.14 12.08 -13.36
CA TRP A 65 17.38 11.82 -12.15
C TRP A 65 16.48 10.58 -12.28
N GLN A 66 15.71 10.45 -13.37
CA GLN A 66 14.90 9.25 -13.69
C GLN A 66 15.73 7.96 -13.66
N ILE A 67 16.90 7.99 -14.30
CA ILE A 67 17.80 6.84 -14.37
C ILE A 67 18.36 6.51 -12.98
N MET A 68 18.71 7.53 -12.19
CA MET A 68 19.21 7.37 -10.83
C MET A 68 18.17 6.85 -9.83
N THR A 69 16.88 7.19 -10.00
CA THR A 69 15.76 6.66 -9.19
C THR A 69 15.29 5.28 -9.66
N LEU A 70 15.88 4.71 -10.70
CA LEU A 70 15.49 3.43 -11.33
C LEU A 70 14.06 3.42 -11.89
N THR A 71 13.52 4.58 -12.27
CA THR A 71 12.14 4.75 -12.75
C THR A 71 12.12 5.12 -14.23
N GLY A 72 11.67 4.22 -15.10
CA GLY A 72 11.75 4.42 -16.55
C GLY A 72 13.19 4.47 -17.10
N TRP A 73 14.18 3.94 -16.36
CA TRP A 73 15.58 3.95 -16.77
C TRP A 73 15.83 3.11 -18.03
N THR A 74 15.18 1.94 -18.14
CA THR A 74 15.23 1.08 -19.34
C THR A 74 14.65 1.78 -20.56
N PHE A 75 13.52 2.46 -20.40
CA PHE A 75 12.87 3.25 -21.46
C PHE A 75 13.81 4.34 -21.99
N ASN A 76 14.40 5.15 -21.10
CA ASN A 76 15.40 6.15 -21.48
C ASN A 76 16.62 5.51 -22.15
N MET A 77 17.09 4.37 -21.65
CA MET A 77 18.22 3.62 -22.23
C MET A 77 17.93 3.17 -23.66
N PHE A 78 16.86 2.39 -23.89
CA PHE A 78 16.52 1.87 -25.21
C PHE A 78 16.18 3.00 -26.20
N ARG A 79 15.40 4.01 -25.78
CA ARG A 79 15.09 5.16 -26.64
C ARG A 79 16.34 5.97 -27.01
N THR A 80 17.38 6.01 -26.16
CA THR A 80 18.64 6.67 -26.54
C THR A 80 19.51 5.78 -27.43
N ILE A 81 19.50 4.46 -27.25
CA ILE A 81 20.16 3.50 -28.16
C ILE A 81 19.59 3.63 -29.58
N ASP A 82 18.26 3.52 -29.73
CA ASP A 82 17.57 3.55 -31.04
C ASP A 82 17.83 4.86 -31.81
N ASN A 83 17.92 5.99 -31.11
CA ASN A 83 18.12 7.32 -31.71
C ASN A 83 19.59 7.70 -31.90
N SER A 84 20.53 7.27 -31.04
CA SER A 84 21.92 7.73 -31.05
C SER A 84 22.95 6.67 -31.37
N SER A 85 23.17 5.71 -30.45
CA SER A 85 24.21 4.66 -30.53
C SER A 85 24.11 3.68 -29.34
N PRO A 86 24.58 2.43 -29.47
CA PRO A 86 24.60 1.45 -28.37
C PRO A 86 25.46 1.90 -27.17
N PHE A 87 26.45 2.78 -27.39
CA PHE A 87 27.28 3.35 -26.32
C PHE A 87 26.47 4.21 -25.33
N ALA A 88 25.32 4.78 -25.75
CA ALA A 88 24.40 5.44 -24.82
C ALA A 88 23.76 4.45 -23.82
N GLY A 89 23.64 3.17 -24.20
CA GLY A 89 23.26 2.10 -23.28
C GLY A 89 24.28 1.90 -22.16
N ILE A 90 25.57 1.92 -22.51
CA ILE A 90 26.68 1.81 -21.56
C ILE A 90 26.67 3.00 -20.59
N TYR A 91 26.44 4.22 -21.07
CA TYR A 91 26.29 5.40 -20.22
C TYR A 91 25.19 5.21 -19.15
N SER A 92 23.97 4.86 -19.57
CA SER A 92 22.83 4.68 -18.65
C SER A 92 23.07 3.53 -17.67
N TYR A 93 23.68 2.43 -18.12
CA TYR A 93 24.03 1.29 -17.25
C TYR A 93 25.08 1.66 -16.21
N LEU A 94 26.15 2.37 -16.59
CA LEU A 94 27.16 2.87 -15.66
C LEU A 94 26.57 3.88 -14.67
N LEU A 95 25.66 4.75 -15.12
CA LEU A 95 24.97 5.70 -14.24
C LEU A 95 24.15 4.96 -13.17
N VAL A 96 23.40 3.92 -13.55
CA VAL A 96 22.66 3.04 -12.62
C VAL A 96 23.59 2.32 -11.64
N LEU A 97 24.68 1.73 -12.14
CA LEU A 97 25.63 0.97 -11.31
C LEU A 97 26.31 1.88 -10.27
N VAL A 98 26.77 3.05 -10.69
CA VAL A 98 27.42 4.03 -9.80
C VAL A 98 26.41 4.66 -8.83
N SER A 99 25.21 5.04 -9.29
CA SER A 99 24.20 5.67 -8.42
C SER A 99 23.70 4.72 -7.35
N SER A 100 23.29 3.50 -7.72
CA SER A 100 22.76 2.49 -6.81
C SER A 100 23.81 2.06 -5.79
N TYR A 101 25.05 1.81 -6.22
CA TYR A 101 26.13 1.45 -5.30
C TYR A 101 26.51 2.62 -4.38
N PHE A 102 26.73 3.83 -4.92
CA PHE A 102 27.22 4.95 -4.12
C PHE A 102 26.16 5.50 -3.17
N LEU A 103 24.95 5.81 -3.67
CA LEU A 103 23.91 6.45 -2.88
C LEU A 103 23.40 5.53 -1.77
N VAL A 104 23.10 4.26 -2.07
CA VAL A 104 22.60 3.32 -1.06
C VAL A 104 23.66 3.05 0.00
N ASN A 105 24.92 2.80 -0.38
CA ASN A 105 25.97 2.53 0.61
C ASN A 105 26.32 3.77 1.46
N LEU A 106 26.39 4.97 0.87
CA LEU A 106 26.61 6.21 1.61
C LEU A 106 25.43 6.50 2.56
N PHE A 107 24.19 6.36 2.07
CA PHE A 107 22.98 6.55 2.88
C PHE A 107 22.92 5.55 4.04
N LEU A 108 23.17 4.26 3.79
CA LEU A 108 23.23 3.24 4.84
C LEU A 108 24.36 3.51 5.85
N ALA A 109 25.52 4.01 5.42
CA ALA A 109 26.61 4.39 6.32
C ALA A 109 26.20 5.58 7.21
N VAL A 110 25.65 6.65 6.63
CA VAL A 110 25.17 7.82 7.37
C VAL A 110 24.04 7.44 8.32
N LEU A 111 23.04 6.67 7.87
CA LEU A 111 21.96 6.16 8.72
C LEU A 111 22.51 5.35 9.89
N LYS A 112 23.41 4.38 9.66
CA LYS A 112 24.02 3.58 10.74
C LYS A 112 24.69 4.47 11.79
N VAL A 113 25.46 5.49 11.37
CA VAL A 113 26.11 6.43 12.30
C VAL A 113 25.08 7.26 13.09
N LYS A 114 24.02 7.77 12.43
CA LYS A 114 22.97 8.57 13.09
C LYS A 114 22.13 7.73 14.04
N PHE A 115 21.69 6.53 13.63
CA PHE A 115 20.91 5.60 14.45
C PHE A 115 21.73 5.08 15.63
N ALA A 116 23.00 4.70 15.45
CA ALA A 116 23.86 4.27 16.55
C ALA A 116 24.04 5.39 17.60
N LYS A 117 24.24 6.64 17.17
CA LYS A 117 24.30 7.80 18.08
C LYS A 117 22.97 8.07 18.78
N ALA A 118 21.85 7.99 18.08
CA ALA A 118 20.53 8.17 18.68
C ALA A 118 20.21 7.06 19.71
N GLN A 119 20.55 5.82 19.39
CA GLN A 119 20.36 4.65 20.25
C GLN A 119 21.20 4.73 21.52
N SER A 120 22.48 5.16 21.43
CA SER A 120 23.32 5.33 22.62
C SER A 120 22.80 6.42 23.55
N ILE A 121 22.31 7.54 23.01
CA ILE A 121 21.66 8.61 23.80
C ILE A 121 20.35 8.10 24.45
N PHE A 122 19.55 7.31 23.72
CA PHE A 122 18.32 6.73 24.27
C PHE A 122 18.62 5.76 25.42
N MET A 123 19.60 4.86 25.26
CA MET A 123 20.03 3.93 26.32
C MET A 123 20.61 4.66 27.53
N ALA A 124 21.41 5.72 27.33
CA ALA A 124 21.93 6.54 28.43
C ALA A 124 20.80 7.25 29.20
N LYS A 125 19.80 7.81 28.49
CA LYS A 125 18.59 8.37 29.14
C LYS A 125 17.78 7.30 29.87
N GLN A 126 17.67 6.09 29.32
CA GLN A 126 16.95 4.99 29.96
C GLN A 126 17.63 4.50 31.24
N ALA A 127 18.97 4.53 31.30
CA ALA A 127 19.72 4.23 32.53
C ALA A 127 19.56 5.32 33.62
N LEU A 128 19.32 6.57 33.23
CA LEU A 128 19.12 7.71 34.13
C LEU A 128 17.65 7.90 34.57
N MET A 129 16.68 7.39 33.81
CA MET A 129 15.28 7.45 34.21
C MET A 129 15.04 6.53 35.41
N PRO A 130 14.56 7.06 36.56
CA PRO A 130 14.17 6.19 37.66
C PRO A 130 13.05 5.27 37.17
N HIS A 131 13.18 3.97 37.45
CA HIS A 131 12.28 2.93 36.97
C HIS A 131 10.92 3.01 37.70
N SER A 132 10.17 4.08 37.44
CA SER A 132 8.85 4.31 37.99
C SER A 132 7.96 3.13 37.64
N LYS A 133 7.43 2.46 38.66
CA LYS A 133 6.50 1.33 38.52
C LYS A 133 5.11 1.85 38.13
N ALA A 134 5.03 2.52 36.98
CA ALA A 134 3.83 3.05 36.36
C ALA A 134 2.94 1.93 35.75
N LYS A 135 2.66 0.89 36.56
CA LYS A 135 1.69 -0.17 36.28
C LYS A 135 0.64 -0.34 37.39
N ASN A 136 0.80 0.32 38.53
CA ASN A 136 -0.06 0.08 39.69
C ASN A 136 -1.21 1.09 39.90
N THR A 137 -1.20 2.27 39.25
CA THR A 137 -2.23 3.30 39.48
C THR A 137 -3.56 2.96 38.78
N PHE A 138 -3.52 2.64 37.48
CA PHE A 138 -4.72 2.26 36.73
C PHE A 138 -5.30 0.93 37.24
N GLN A 139 -4.44 -0.02 37.63
CA GLN A 139 -4.87 -1.30 38.20
C GLN A 139 -5.50 -1.14 39.60
N LYS A 140 -5.01 -0.21 40.45
CA LYS A 140 -5.67 0.16 41.72
C LYS A 140 -7.00 0.87 41.53
N PHE A 141 -7.13 1.72 40.49
CA PHE A 141 -8.40 2.37 40.16
C PHE A 141 -9.48 1.34 39.78
N PHE A 142 -9.15 0.41 38.89
CA PHE A 142 -10.10 -0.64 38.49
C PHE A 142 -10.39 -1.67 39.60
N SER A 143 -9.42 -1.99 40.49
CA SER A 143 -9.72 -2.84 41.65
C SER A 143 -10.64 -2.18 42.68
N SER A 144 -10.62 -0.83 42.78
CA SER A 144 -11.53 -0.06 43.63
C SER A 144 -12.97 -0.03 43.11
N VAL A 145 -13.14 -0.13 41.78
CA VAL A 145 -14.47 -0.20 41.14
C VAL A 145 -15.03 -1.63 41.17
N GLY A 146 -14.20 -2.64 40.95
CA GLY A 146 -14.62 -4.04 40.94
C GLY A 146 -15.22 -4.52 42.28
N SER A 147 -14.68 -4.06 43.41
CA SER A 147 -15.13 -4.45 44.75
C SER A 147 -16.52 -3.93 45.15
N ARG A 148 -17.08 -2.95 44.43
CA ARG A 148 -18.47 -2.47 44.63
C ARG A 148 -19.49 -3.15 43.72
N VAL A 149 -19.06 -3.80 42.63
CA VAL A 149 -19.95 -4.46 41.67
C VAL A 149 -20.10 -5.96 41.98
N SER A 150 -19.09 -6.60 42.58
CA SER A 150 -19.14 -8.02 42.98
C SER A 150 -20.13 -8.33 44.10
N ALA A 151 -20.73 -7.32 44.74
CA ALA A 151 -21.76 -7.50 45.78
C ALA A 151 -23.19 -7.68 45.22
N MET A 152 -23.39 -7.60 43.90
CA MET A 152 -24.72 -7.52 43.28
C MET A 152 -25.05 -8.66 42.30
N SER A 153 -24.41 -9.82 42.41
CA SER A 153 -24.69 -11.00 41.56
C SER A 153 -25.09 -12.27 42.32
N HIS A 154 -25.76 -12.14 43.47
CA HIS A 154 -26.44 -13.25 44.13
C HIS A 154 -27.89 -12.90 44.49
N ARG A 155 -28.76 -12.90 43.47
CA ARG A 155 -30.17 -13.22 43.68
C ARG A 155 -30.68 -14.12 42.56
N SER A 156 -30.64 -15.42 42.84
CA SER A 156 -31.34 -16.42 42.05
C SER A 156 -32.83 -16.06 41.98
N SER A 157 -33.37 -15.98 40.77
CA SER A 157 -34.82 -16.04 40.55
C SER A 157 -35.09 -17.11 39.51
N ARG A 158 -35.72 -18.19 39.97
CA ARG A 158 -36.10 -19.35 39.16
C ARG A 158 -37.53 -19.14 38.68
N ASN A 159 -37.75 -19.20 37.37
CA ASN A 159 -38.85 -19.94 36.70
C ASN A 159 -39.34 -19.26 35.39
N SER A 160 -39.70 -20.12 34.44
CA SER A 160 -40.81 -19.95 33.49
C SER A 160 -40.79 -18.74 32.52
N LEU A 161 -39.98 -18.84 31.46
CA LEU A 161 -40.33 -18.32 30.12
C LEU A 161 -39.46 -18.99 29.03
N MET A 162 -39.38 -20.33 29.06
CA MET A 162 -38.83 -21.16 27.99
C MET A 162 -39.95 -21.93 27.32
N ASN A 163 -40.71 -21.23 26.47
CA ASN A 163 -41.47 -21.77 25.35
C ASN A 163 -41.92 -20.60 24.47
N GLY A 164 -41.54 -20.62 23.19
CA GLY A 164 -41.98 -19.62 22.20
C GLY A 164 -40.98 -18.50 21.87
N LEU A 165 -39.78 -18.85 21.37
CA LEU A 165 -39.05 -18.04 20.35
C LEU A 165 -37.82 -18.78 19.76
N VAL A 166 -37.94 -20.09 19.52
CA VAL A 166 -37.05 -20.84 18.62
C VAL A 166 -37.91 -21.43 17.50
N GLY A 167 -38.44 -20.54 16.65
CA GLY A 167 -38.79 -20.92 15.28
C GLY A 167 -37.51 -20.97 14.45
N PRO A 168 -37.41 -21.86 13.44
CA PRO A 168 -36.26 -21.89 12.54
C PRO A 168 -36.27 -20.64 11.64
N ALA A 169 -35.62 -19.57 12.09
CA ALA A 169 -35.44 -18.35 11.31
C ALA A 169 -34.32 -18.50 10.27
N VAL A 170 -34.42 -19.53 9.42
CA VAL A 170 -33.78 -19.58 8.11
C VAL A 170 -34.87 -19.21 7.11
N PRO A 171 -34.85 -18.00 6.51
CA PRO A 171 -35.84 -17.63 5.51
C PRO A 171 -35.83 -18.63 4.34
N GLU A 172 -36.98 -18.91 3.73
CA GLU A 172 -37.07 -19.84 2.59
C GLU A 172 -36.11 -19.44 1.45
N ASP A 173 -35.89 -18.14 1.25
CA ASP A 173 -34.91 -17.60 0.30
C ASP A 173 -33.45 -18.00 0.58
N ALA A 174 -33.09 -18.28 1.85
CA ALA A 174 -31.75 -18.77 2.20
C ALA A 174 -31.59 -20.26 1.88
N ALA A 175 -32.67 -21.05 1.98
CA ALA A 175 -32.68 -22.42 1.49
C ALA A 175 -32.59 -22.46 -0.05
N ALA A 176 -33.27 -21.54 -0.74
CA ALA A 176 -33.14 -21.37 -2.20
C ALA A 176 -31.71 -20.98 -2.61
N ALA A 177 -31.05 -20.06 -1.88
CA ALA A 177 -29.65 -19.70 -2.12
C ALA A 177 -28.66 -20.86 -1.86
N MET A 178 -28.91 -21.71 -0.84
CA MET A 178 -28.16 -22.95 -0.63
C MET A 178 -28.41 -23.98 -1.74
N ALA A 179 -29.59 -23.99 -2.36
CA ALA A 179 -29.94 -24.94 -3.42
C ALA A 179 -29.30 -24.61 -4.79
N THR A 180 -28.90 -23.36 -5.02
CA THR A 180 -28.18 -22.91 -6.23
C THR A 180 -26.65 -22.97 -6.08
N MET A 181 -26.14 -23.51 -4.98
CA MET A 181 -24.74 -23.45 -4.57
C MET A 181 -23.98 -24.70 -5.05
N ASP A 182 -22.85 -24.51 -5.74
CA ASP A 182 -22.04 -25.64 -6.20
C ASP A 182 -21.48 -26.46 -5.03
N ILE A 183 -21.32 -27.77 -5.24
CA ILE A 183 -20.92 -28.75 -4.19
C ILE A 183 -19.66 -28.30 -3.43
N TYR A 184 -18.69 -27.71 -4.13
CA TYR A 184 -17.46 -27.19 -3.53
C TYR A 184 -17.74 -25.99 -2.60
N GLU A 185 -18.48 -24.98 -3.08
CA GLU A 185 -18.78 -23.76 -2.31
C GLU A 185 -19.63 -24.09 -1.07
N PHE A 186 -20.59 -25.00 -1.23
CA PHE A 186 -21.40 -25.54 -0.13
C PHE A 186 -20.55 -26.24 0.93
N SER A 187 -19.57 -27.06 0.50
CA SER A 187 -18.68 -27.76 1.42
C SER A 187 -17.79 -26.80 2.22
N GLU A 188 -17.28 -25.73 1.58
CA GLU A 188 -16.50 -24.71 2.27
C GLU A 188 -17.37 -23.96 3.29
N PHE A 189 -18.58 -23.53 2.91
CA PHE A 189 -19.52 -22.85 3.80
C PHE A 189 -19.87 -23.66 5.06
N ILE A 190 -20.11 -24.97 4.93
CA ILE A 190 -20.39 -25.83 6.10
C ILE A 190 -19.14 -26.00 6.98
N SER A 191 -17.96 -26.14 6.38
CA SER A 191 -16.69 -26.20 7.14
C SER A 191 -16.41 -24.91 7.91
N ASP A 192 -16.74 -23.77 7.31
CA ASP A 192 -16.65 -22.45 7.91
C ASP A 192 -17.62 -22.32 9.09
N LEU A 193 -18.91 -22.58 8.85
CA LEU A 193 -19.98 -22.42 9.84
C LEU A 193 -19.73 -23.29 11.09
N THR A 194 -19.36 -24.56 10.90
CA THR A 194 -19.04 -25.48 12.01
C THR A 194 -17.83 -25.00 12.82
N TRP A 195 -16.81 -24.44 12.16
CA TRP A 195 -15.65 -23.86 12.83
C TRP A 195 -15.97 -22.55 13.57
N TRP A 196 -16.80 -21.67 12.99
CA TRP A 196 -17.28 -20.46 13.66
C TRP A 196 -18.07 -20.79 14.91
N GLN A 197 -19.02 -21.74 14.84
CA GLN A 197 -19.76 -22.22 16.01
C GLN A 197 -18.83 -22.82 17.07
N ARG A 198 -17.87 -23.68 16.69
CA ARG A 198 -16.89 -24.24 17.62
C ARG A 198 -16.05 -23.16 18.32
N THR A 199 -15.58 -22.15 17.57
CA THR A 199 -14.78 -21.06 18.16
C THR A 199 -15.63 -20.16 19.06
N TYR A 200 -16.87 -19.83 18.68
CA TYR A 200 -17.82 -19.08 19.51
C TYR A 200 -18.12 -19.78 20.84
N LEU A 201 -18.37 -21.09 20.83
CA LEU A 201 -18.55 -21.88 22.06
C LEU A 201 -17.31 -21.83 22.96
N ILE A 202 -16.11 -22.03 22.41
CA ILE A 202 -14.85 -21.92 23.15
C ILE A 202 -14.68 -20.53 23.78
N MET A 203 -15.09 -19.46 23.09
CA MET A 203 -15.05 -18.09 23.62
C MET A 203 -16.03 -17.89 24.78
N GLN A 204 -17.27 -18.40 24.67
CA GLN A 204 -18.23 -18.36 25.79
C GLN A 204 -17.66 -19.09 27.02
N PHE A 205 -17.18 -20.33 26.87
CA PHE A 205 -16.57 -21.08 27.98
C PHE A 205 -15.39 -20.32 28.62
N ARG A 206 -14.52 -19.69 27.82
CA ARG A 206 -13.42 -18.84 28.33
C ARG A 206 -13.92 -17.58 29.03
N ALA A 207 -14.93 -16.90 28.50
CA ALA A 207 -15.48 -15.68 29.08
C ALA A 207 -16.18 -15.94 30.41
N PHE A 208 -16.94 -17.04 30.53
CA PHE A 208 -17.54 -17.49 31.79
C PHE A 208 -16.49 -17.98 32.80
N GLY A 209 -15.46 -18.70 32.37
CA GLY A 209 -14.43 -19.25 33.26
C GLY A 209 -13.45 -18.21 33.83
N PHE A 210 -12.97 -17.26 33.02
CA PHE A 210 -12.01 -16.23 33.46
C PHE A 210 -12.67 -14.91 33.90
N GLY A 211 -13.93 -14.68 33.51
CA GLY A 211 -14.59 -13.38 33.64
C GLY A 211 -14.17 -12.38 32.56
N PHE A 212 -15.07 -11.45 32.23
CA PHE A 212 -14.96 -10.52 31.11
C PHE A 212 -13.64 -9.72 31.07
N TRP A 213 -13.18 -9.24 32.23
CA TRP A 213 -11.98 -8.39 32.34
C TRP A 213 -10.68 -9.15 32.08
N LEU A 214 -10.54 -10.39 32.56
CA LEU A 214 -9.40 -11.24 32.20
C LEU A 214 -9.48 -11.69 30.75
N TYR A 215 -10.68 -12.02 30.24
CA TYR A 215 -10.87 -12.41 28.84
C TYR A 215 -10.34 -11.35 27.87
N ARG A 216 -10.67 -10.06 28.09
CA ARG A 216 -10.20 -8.94 27.27
C ARG A 216 -8.70 -8.62 27.44
N SER A 217 -8.04 -9.13 28.46
CA SER A 217 -6.61 -8.87 28.72
C SER A 217 -5.67 -9.63 27.79
N ASP A 218 -6.14 -10.71 27.14
CA ASP A 218 -5.38 -11.46 26.13
C ASP A 218 -5.74 -10.95 24.71
N PRO A 219 -4.78 -10.36 23.96
CA PRO A 219 -5.05 -9.85 22.61
C PRO A 219 -5.51 -10.95 21.65
N PHE A 220 -5.11 -12.21 21.88
CA PHE A 220 -5.55 -13.32 21.04
C PHE A 220 -7.01 -13.69 21.26
N ASN A 221 -7.57 -13.49 22.46
CA ASN A 221 -9.00 -13.70 22.74
C ASN A 221 -9.85 -12.55 22.20
N VAL A 222 -9.31 -11.32 22.20
CA VAL A 222 -9.93 -10.15 21.55
C VAL A 222 -9.97 -10.32 20.03
N PHE A 223 -8.87 -10.77 19.42
CA PHE A 223 -8.84 -11.10 17.98
C PHE A 223 -9.86 -12.19 17.61
N ASP A 224 -9.92 -13.25 18.42
CA ASP A 224 -10.90 -14.34 18.25
C ASP A 224 -12.35 -13.80 18.27
N LEU A 225 -12.67 -12.91 19.22
CA LEU A 225 -13.99 -12.25 19.34
C LEU A 225 -14.32 -11.38 18.11
N ILE A 226 -13.37 -10.57 17.63
CA ILE A 226 -13.55 -9.74 16.42
C ILE A 226 -13.87 -10.64 15.22
N MET A 227 -13.09 -11.71 15.01
CA MET A 227 -13.29 -12.63 13.90
C MET A 227 -14.67 -13.29 13.93
N VAL A 228 -15.15 -13.73 15.10
CA VAL A 228 -16.50 -14.29 15.25
C VAL A 228 -17.58 -13.23 15.01
N SER A 229 -17.41 -12.00 15.51
CA SER A 229 -18.39 -10.93 15.27
C SER A 229 -18.51 -10.56 13.79
N LEU A 230 -17.41 -10.56 13.04
CA LEU A 230 -17.42 -10.32 11.59
C LEU A 230 -18.14 -11.45 10.84
N ALA A 231 -17.93 -12.71 11.22
CA ALA A 231 -18.61 -13.86 10.61
C ALA A 231 -20.14 -13.82 10.86
N TYR A 232 -20.59 -13.48 12.07
CA TYR A 232 -22.03 -13.30 12.33
C TYR A 232 -22.62 -12.10 11.59
N LEU A 233 -21.87 -10.98 11.49
CA LEU A 233 -22.28 -9.81 10.73
C LEU A 233 -22.42 -10.11 9.23
N GLU A 234 -21.52 -10.93 8.67
CA GLU A 234 -21.62 -11.41 7.28
C GLU A 234 -22.90 -12.23 7.05
N ILE A 235 -23.24 -13.16 7.95
CA ILE A 235 -24.46 -13.98 7.87
C ILE A 235 -25.73 -13.11 7.97
N ILE A 236 -25.74 -12.11 8.87
CA ILE A 236 -26.89 -11.20 9.03
C ILE A 236 -27.09 -10.33 7.77
N LEU A 237 -26.00 -9.87 7.15
CA LEU A 237 -26.04 -8.96 6.00
C LEU A 237 -26.00 -9.68 4.64
N TYR A 238 -26.32 -10.98 4.58
CA TYR A 238 -26.17 -11.81 3.36
C TYR A 238 -26.96 -11.28 2.14
N ARG A 239 -28.04 -10.52 2.36
CA ARG A 239 -28.86 -9.90 1.29
C ARG A 239 -28.35 -8.54 0.79
N VAL A 240 -27.35 -7.94 1.44
CA VAL A 240 -26.88 -6.59 1.09
C VAL A 240 -25.87 -6.65 -0.04
N GLN A 241 -26.27 -6.20 -1.23
CA GLN A 241 -25.37 -6.06 -2.37
C GLN A 241 -24.26 -5.03 -2.05
N GLY A 242 -23.03 -5.31 -2.49
CA GLY A 242 -21.85 -4.46 -2.24
C GLY A 242 -20.93 -4.96 -1.10
N LEU A 243 -21.38 -5.87 -0.23
CA LEU A 243 -20.55 -6.39 0.88
C LEU A 243 -19.61 -7.54 0.49
N SER A 244 -19.25 -7.69 -0.79
CA SER A 244 -18.32 -8.73 -1.26
C SER A 244 -16.97 -8.69 -0.52
N ALA A 245 -16.50 -7.49 -0.15
CA ALA A 245 -15.29 -7.30 0.65
C ALA A 245 -15.36 -7.94 2.06
N LEU A 246 -16.54 -8.12 2.66
CA LEU A 246 -16.67 -8.82 3.95
C LEU A 246 -16.33 -10.31 3.81
N ARG A 247 -16.62 -10.92 2.65
CA ARG A 247 -16.24 -12.31 2.35
C ARG A 247 -14.72 -12.47 2.37
N ALA A 248 -13.98 -11.47 1.87
CA ALA A 248 -12.52 -11.46 1.93
C ALA A 248 -11.97 -11.39 3.37
N LEU A 249 -12.72 -10.82 4.33
CA LEU A 249 -12.32 -10.82 5.74
C LEU A 249 -12.28 -12.24 6.35
N ARG A 250 -12.93 -13.23 5.73
CA ARG A 250 -12.74 -14.65 6.10
C ARG A 250 -11.28 -15.05 6.03
N ALA A 251 -10.48 -14.51 5.10
CA ALA A 251 -9.04 -14.79 5.02
C ALA A 251 -8.28 -14.40 6.30
N LEU A 252 -8.76 -13.44 7.09
CA LEU A 252 -8.16 -13.09 8.39
C LEU A 252 -8.21 -14.27 9.40
N ARG A 253 -9.05 -15.29 9.18
CA ARG A 253 -9.04 -16.53 9.98
C ARG A 253 -7.70 -17.26 9.92
N VAL A 254 -6.97 -17.13 8.80
CA VAL A 254 -5.63 -17.69 8.60
C VAL A 254 -4.63 -17.09 9.61
N LEU A 255 -4.83 -15.85 10.05
CA LEU A 255 -4.00 -15.21 11.07
C LEU A 255 -4.13 -15.90 12.44
N LYS A 256 -5.16 -16.73 12.70
CA LYS A 256 -5.20 -17.56 13.91
C LYS A 256 -4.04 -18.57 13.97
N MET A 257 -3.43 -18.91 12.83
CA MET A 257 -2.19 -19.72 12.81
C MET A 257 -1.03 -19.03 13.56
N PHE A 258 -1.02 -17.70 13.63
CA PHE A 258 0.03 -16.94 14.32
C PHE A 258 0.05 -17.20 15.84
N ARG A 259 -1.05 -17.71 16.43
CA ARG A 259 -1.08 -18.18 17.82
C ARG A 259 -0.18 -19.39 18.06
N TYR A 260 -0.06 -20.27 17.07
CA TYR A 260 0.72 -21.51 17.14
C TYR A 260 2.19 -21.30 16.70
N LEU A 261 2.43 -20.37 15.79
CA LEU A 261 3.77 -20.00 15.32
C LEU A 261 4.50 -19.11 16.36
N LYS A 262 5.18 -19.76 17.32
CA LYS A 262 5.93 -19.10 18.41
C LYS A 262 6.90 -18.01 17.92
N SER A 263 7.58 -18.24 16.79
CA SER A 263 8.48 -17.28 16.15
C SER A 263 7.77 -16.00 15.71
N LEU A 264 6.69 -16.15 14.93
CA LEU A 264 5.91 -15.03 14.41
C LEU A 264 5.18 -14.26 15.51
N ARG A 265 4.69 -14.95 16.55
CA ARG A 265 4.16 -14.29 17.75
C ARG A 265 5.21 -13.38 18.40
N LYS A 266 6.46 -13.84 18.53
CA LYS A 266 7.54 -13.04 19.12
C LYS A 266 7.87 -11.80 18.29
N ILE A 267 7.84 -11.91 16.97
CA ILE A 267 8.00 -10.76 16.04
C ILE A 267 6.85 -9.75 16.26
N GLY A 268 5.60 -10.22 16.30
CA GLY A 268 4.43 -9.37 16.52
C GLY A 268 4.43 -8.65 17.87
N GLU A 269 4.80 -9.35 18.96
CA GLU A 269 4.99 -8.75 20.29
C GLU A 269 5.99 -7.58 20.27
N VAL A 270 7.14 -7.77 19.59
CA VAL A 270 8.18 -6.74 19.47
C VAL A 270 7.72 -5.57 18.60
N LEU A 271 7.09 -5.86 17.46
CA LEU A 271 6.59 -4.84 16.53
C LEU A 271 5.53 -3.93 17.18
N ILE A 272 4.57 -4.51 17.89
CA ILE A 272 3.53 -3.75 18.62
C ILE A 272 4.16 -2.94 19.76
N ALA A 273 5.11 -3.52 20.51
CA ALA A 273 5.81 -2.80 21.58
C ALA A 273 6.66 -1.62 21.05
N SER A 274 7.22 -1.75 19.84
CA SER A 274 7.97 -0.67 19.18
C SER A 274 7.08 0.40 18.54
N PHE A 275 5.85 0.06 18.13
CA PHE A 275 4.96 0.96 17.40
C PHE A 275 4.71 2.30 18.12
N GLY A 276 4.58 2.28 19.45
CA GLY A 276 4.43 3.50 20.26
C GLY A 276 5.59 4.50 20.12
N ASN A 277 6.81 4.03 19.85
CA ASN A 277 7.98 4.88 19.62
C ASN A 277 8.00 5.45 18.19
N PHE A 278 7.42 4.74 17.22
CA PHE A 278 7.32 5.19 15.82
C PHE A 278 6.12 6.11 15.57
N ALA A 279 5.06 6.04 16.39
CA ALA A 279 3.82 6.77 16.21
C ALA A 279 4.03 8.29 16.00
N SER A 280 4.91 8.93 16.77
CA SER A 280 5.20 10.37 16.62
C SER A 280 5.81 10.72 15.25
N ILE A 281 6.67 9.86 14.71
CA ILE A 281 7.27 10.03 13.38
C ILE A 281 6.22 9.76 12.30
N MET A 282 5.40 8.72 12.46
CA MET A 282 4.31 8.39 11.54
C MET A 282 3.30 9.54 11.40
N VAL A 283 2.93 10.20 12.50
CA VAL A 283 2.02 11.36 12.46
C VAL A 283 2.63 12.50 11.63
N VAL A 284 3.92 12.81 11.81
CA VAL A 284 4.60 13.85 11.03
C VAL A 284 4.66 13.48 9.54
N LEU A 285 5.00 12.22 9.22
CA LEU A 285 5.04 11.73 7.83
C LEU A 285 3.65 11.77 7.17
N ILE A 286 2.58 11.38 7.87
CA ILE A 286 1.21 11.43 7.36
C ILE A 286 0.78 12.89 7.11
N ILE A 287 1.03 13.81 8.05
CA ILE A 287 0.74 15.24 7.85
C ILE A 287 1.48 15.77 6.61
N PHE A 288 2.76 15.42 6.48
CA PHE A 288 3.59 15.89 5.38
C PHE A 288 3.16 15.30 4.01
N TRP A 289 2.74 14.03 3.98
CA TRP A 289 2.11 13.40 2.82
C TRP A 289 0.76 14.03 2.44
N LEU A 290 -0.07 14.39 3.41
CA LEU A 290 -1.31 15.11 3.17
C LEU A 290 -1.07 16.52 2.62
N LEU A 291 -0.01 17.23 3.06
CA LEU A 291 0.36 18.52 2.49
C LEU A 291 0.72 18.40 1.00
N PHE A 292 1.53 17.40 0.62
CA PHE A 292 1.86 17.17 -0.79
C PHE A 292 0.65 16.71 -1.61
N THR A 293 -0.22 15.87 -1.03
CA THR A 293 -1.50 15.46 -1.64
C THR A 293 -2.38 16.67 -1.98
N ILE A 294 -2.54 17.59 -1.02
CA ILE A 294 -3.36 18.79 -1.23
C ILE A 294 -2.69 19.73 -2.23
N MET A 295 -1.38 19.94 -2.13
CA MET A 295 -0.61 20.79 -3.05
C MET A 295 -0.67 20.27 -4.50
N GLY A 296 -0.45 18.96 -4.72
CA GLY A 296 -0.52 18.36 -6.05
C GLY A 296 -1.90 18.49 -6.68
N MET A 297 -2.97 18.32 -5.89
CA MET A 297 -4.35 18.52 -6.33
C MET A 297 -4.63 19.97 -6.76
N HIS A 298 -4.06 20.97 -6.07
CA HIS A 298 -4.25 22.38 -6.44
C HIS A 298 -3.39 22.84 -7.62
N ILE A 299 -2.24 22.21 -7.87
CA ILE A 299 -1.34 22.57 -9.00
C ILE A 299 -1.71 21.80 -10.27
N PHE A 300 -2.14 20.54 -10.16
CA PHE A 300 -2.31 19.63 -11.30
C PHE A 300 -3.75 19.11 -11.51
N GLY A 301 -4.69 19.41 -10.61
CA GLY A 301 -6.08 18.96 -10.74
C GLY A 301 -6.85 19.74 -11.82
N GLY A 302 -7.72 19.04 -12.54
CA GLY A 302 -8.56 19.62 -13.61
C GLY A 302 -7.84 19.81 -14.95
N ILE A 303 -6.63 19.25 -15.09
CA ILE A 303 -5.87 19.26 -16.35
C ILE A 303 -6.27 18.02 -17.17
N TYR A 304 -6.56 18.21 -18.46
CA TYR A 304 -6.80 17.10 -19.39
C TYR A 304 -5.47 16.37 -19.68
N LEU A 305 -5.20 15.32 -18.90
CA LEU A 305 -4.03 14.46 -19.05
C LEU A 305 -4.35 13.22 -19.92
N SER A 306 -3.33 12.69 -20.60
CA SER A 306 -3.43 11.43 -21.35
C SER A 306 -3.55 10.20 -20.46
N ILE A 307 -3.29 10.33 -19.16
CA ILE A 307 -3.32 9.24 -18.17
C ILE A 307 -4.63 9.30 -17.39
N ILE A 308 -5.39 8.20 -17.47
CA ILE A 308 -6.68 8.05 -16.79
C ILE A 308 -6.50 7.88 -15.28
N TRP A 309 -5.47 7.15 -14.83
CA TRP A 309 -5.21 6.87 -13.42
C TRP A 309 -3.76 6.46 -13.15
N PRO A 310 -3.15 6.85 -12.00
CA PRO A 310 -3.67 7.80 -11.02
C PRO A 310 -3.45 9.26 -11.47
N ASN A 311 -4.30 10.17 -11.01
CA ASN A 311 -4.28 11.60 -11.38
C ASN A 311 -4.46 12.52 -10.17
N PHE A 312 -4.49 13.84 -10.38
CA PHE A 312 -4.58 14.83 -9.31
C PHE A 312 -5.96 15.49 -9.14
N ASP A 313 -6.98 15.06 -9.89
CA ASP A 313 -8.29 15.75 -9.95
C ASP A 313 -9.10 15.67 -8.65
N THR A 314 -8.88 14.61 -7.86
CA THR A 314 -9.58 14.41 -6.59
C THR A 314 -8.58 14.13 -5.47
N PHE A 315 -8.97 14.45 -4.24
CA PHE A 315 -8.13 14.22 -3.06
C PHE A 315 -7.66 12.76 -2.94
N PHE A 316 -8.53 11.78 -3.21
CA PHE A 316 -8.17 10.37 -3.12
C PHE A 316 -7.25 9.93 -4.28
N ASN A 317 -7.48 10.40 -5.51
CA ASN A 317 -6.57 10.11 -6.62
C ASN A 317 -5.18 10.76 -6.40
N SER A 318 -5.15 11.98 -5.86
CA SER A 318 -3.90 12.65 -5.47
C SER A 318 -3.18 11.92 -4.33
N LEU A 319 -3.92 11.36 -3.36
CA LEU A 319 -3.37 10.57 -2.26
C LEU A 319 -2.68 9.30 -2.80
N VAL A 320 -3.31 8.60 -3.75
CA VAL A 320 -2.70 7.46 -4.43
C VAL A 320 -1.53 7.89 -5.32
N SER A 321 -1.64 9.00 -6.05
CA SER A 321 -0.56 9.54 -6.88
C SER A 321 0.70 9.82 -6.05
N THR A 322 0.54 10.54 -4.94
CA THR A 322 1.66 10.87 -4.03
C THR A 322 2.22 9.65 -3.31
N PHE A 323 1.40 8.63 -3.04
CA PHE A 323 1.87 7.32 -2.57
C PHE A 323 2.72 6.59 -3.62
N ASN A 324 2.30 6.59 -4.89
CA ASN A 324 3.08 5.99 -5.96
C ASN A 324 4.43 6.70 -6.15
N ILE A 325 4.47 8.04 -6.04
CA ILE A 325 5.74 8.79 -6.03
C ILE A 325 6.62 8.40 -4.83
N LEU A 326 6.07 8.22 -3.62
CA LEU A 326 6.84 7.76 -2.45
C LEU A 326 7.47 6.38 -2.65
N ASN A 327 6.77 5.47 -3.33
CA ASN A 327 7.29 4.14 -3.65
C ASN A 327 8.23 4.13 -4.87
N LEU A 328 8.43 5.27 -5.53
CA LEU A 328 9.14 5.40 -6.81
C LEU A 328 8.52 4.53 -7.91
N GLU A 329 7.20 4.38 -7.93
CA GLU A 329 6.49 3.50 -8.86
C GLU A 329 5.70 4.31 -9.89
N ASN A 330 6.06 4.14 -11.17
CA ASN A 330 5.38 4.67 -12.35
C ASN A 330 5.09 6.20 -12.38
N TYR A 331 5.69 6.97 -11.48
CA TYR A 331 5.53 8.42 -11.44
C TYR A 331 6.05 9.10 -12.72
N GLN A 332 6.99 8.45 -13.41
CA GLN A 332 7.60 8.99 -14.62
C GLN A 332 6.61 9.13 -15.79
N ASN A 333 5.48 8.42 -15.75
CA ASN A 333 4.42 8.56 -16.74
C ASN A 333 3.57 9.79 -16.39
N GLN A 334 3.19 9.91 -15.12
CA GLN A 334 2.32 10.98 -14.63
C GLN A 334 2.92 12.38 -14.84
N TRP A 335 4.16 12.59 -14.39
CA TRP A 335 4.76 13.93 -14.45
C TRP A 335 5.06 14.43 -15.86
N GLY A 336 5.19 13.52 -16.83
CA GLY A 336 5.55 13.85 -18.20
C GLY A 336 4.32 13.97 -19.10
N SER A 337 3.22 13.30 -18.76
CA SER A 337 1.88 13.68 -19.22
C SER A 337 1.56 15.12 -18.79
N ILE A 338 1.83 15.47 -17.53
CA ILE A 338 1.71 16.86 -17.04
C ILE A 338 2.72 17.79 -17.77
N ALA A 339 3.95 17.33 -18.03
CA ALA A 339 4.96 18.14 -18.70
C ALA A 339 4.64 18.47 -20.17
N ARG A 340 3.86 17.64 -20.86
CA ARG A 340 3.32 17.98 -22.20
C ARG A 340 2.36 19.16 -22.16
N THR A 341 1.68 19.42 -21.03
CA THR A 341 0.71 20.53 -20.90
C THR A 341 1.30 21.78 -20.22
N LEU A 342 2.23 21.61 -19.27
CA LEU A 342 2.77 22.69 -18.44
C LEU A 342 4.30 22.91 -18.61
N GLY A 343 4.95 22.20 -19.53
CA GLY A 343 6.42 22.13 -19.59
C GLY A 343 7.02 21.37 -18.41
N TRP A 344 8.34 21.30 -18.30
CA TRP A 344 9.02 20.45 -17.28
C TRP A 344 9.14 21.07 -15.87
N GLY A 345 8.61 22.28 -15.63
CA GLY A 345 8.59 22.92 -14.30
C GLY A 345 7.98 22.07 -13.16
N PRO A 346 6.84 21.38 -13.37
CA PRO A 346 6.26 20.40 -12.46
C PRO A 346 7.22 19.32 -11.95
N ALA A 347 8.30 18.99 -12.67
CA ALA A 347 9.28 18.01 -12.20
C ALA A 347 9.89 18.38 -10.84
N ALA A 348 9.97 19.67 -10.53
CA ALA A 348 10.40 20.15 -9.21
C ALA A 348 9.50 19.62 -8.07
N TYR A 349 8.17 19.53 -8.26
CA TYR A 349 7.27 18.98 -7.24
C TYR A 349 7.63 17.52 -6.89
N TYR A 350 7.87 16.70 -7.92
CA TYR A 350 8.20 15.28 -7.77
C TYR A 350 9.56 15.07 -7.12
N ILE A 351 10.59 15.76 -7.62
CA ILE A 351 11.96 15.70 -7.06
C ILE A 351 11.95 16.18 -5.60
N ILE A 352 11.23 17.28 -5.32
CA ILE A 352 11.07 17.80 -3.96
C ILE A 352 10.30 16.83 -3.07
N TRP A 353 9.35 16.04 -3.58
CA TRP A 353 8.61 15.06 -2.77
C TRP A 353 9.47 13.82 -2.46
N ILE A 354 10.24 13.34 -3.44
CA ILE A 354 11.13 12.18 -3.31
C ILE A 354 12.28 12.42 -2.30
N LEU A 355 12.76 13.66 -2.17
CA LEU A 355 13.94 14.02 -1.36
C LEU A 355 13.69 14.25 0.15
N ARG A 356 12.53 13.89 0.71
CA ARG A 356 12.04 14.43 1.99
C ARG A 356 12.30 13.59 3.23
#